data_AF-A0ABD0Q2T9-F1
#
_entry.id   AF-A0ABD0Q2T9-F1
#
_cell.length_a   1.000
_cell.length_b   1.000
_cell.length_c   1.000
_cell.angle_alpha   90.00
_cell.angle_beta   90.00
_cell.angle_gamma   90.00
#
_symmetry.space_group_name_H-M   'P 1'
#
loop_
_entity.id
_entity.type
_entity.pdbx_description
1 polymer ?
#
loop_
_entity_poly.entity_id
_entity_poly.type
_entity_poly.pdbx_seq_one_letter_code
_entity_poly.pdbx_strand_id
1 'polypeptide(L)'
;MKSLLFEVLCFVSILISIRCTPAPDTETPSISPSCASCGLSQTDGATRVDVDLLEAVKRHILSRLQMRDRPNITHPIPKAAMVTALKKLHAGKVREDGRVEIPNLDGHAASMNEVEEETSEIISFAET
;
A
#
# COMPACT_ATOMS: atom_id res chain seq x y z
N MET A 1 -7.55 -12.50 -58.03
CA MET A 1 -6.11 -12.81 -57.79
C MET A 1 -5.32 -11.61 -57.26
N LYS A 2 -5.43 -10.41 -57.85
CA LYS A 2 -4.68 -9.20 -57.42
C LYS A 2 -5.08 -8.67 -56.03
N SER A 3 -6.36 -8.77 -55.66
CA SER A 3 -6.87 -8.32 -54.35
C SER A 3 -6.40 -9.22 -53.19
N LEU A 4 -6.42 -10.54 -53.37
CA LEU A 4 -5.85 -11.50 -52.39
C LEU A 4 -4.34 -11.31 -52.21
N LEU A 5 -3.60 -11.02 -53.28
CA LEU A 5 -2.17 -10.71 -53.20
C LEU A 5 -1.90 -9.43 -52.38
N PHE A 6 -2.73 -8.40 -52.54
CA PHE A 6 -2.61 -7.16 -51.78
C PHE A 6 -2.91 -7.37 -50.28
N GLU A 7 -3.94 -8.16 -49.98
CA GLU A 7 -4.33 -8.48 -48.61
C GLU A 7 -3.22 -9.26 -47.88
N VAL A 8 -2.66 -10.29 -48.53
CA VAL A 8 -1.55 -11.08 -47.99
C VAL A 8 -0.31 -10.21 -47.78
N LEU A 9 -0.01 -9.29 -48.71
CA LEU A 9 1.12 -8.36 -48.57
C LEU A 9 0.94 -7.41 -47.37
N CYS A 10 -0.27 -6.89 -47.17
CA CYS A 10 -0.59 -6.06 -46.01
C CYS A 10 -0.44 -6.83 -44.69
N PHE A 11 -0.95 -8.06 -44.61
CA PHE A 11 -0.81 -8.88 -43.41
C PHE A 11 0.65 -9.22 -43.09
N VAL A 12 1.46 -9.54 -44.11
CA VAL A 12 2.89 -9.80 -43.93
C VAL A 12 3.62 -8.54 -43.45
N SER A 13 3.31 -7.36 -44.01
CA SER A 13 3.90 -6.10 -43.56
C SER A 13 3.55 -5.78 -42.09
N ILE A 14 2.32 -6.05 -41.65
CA ILE A 14 1.89 -5.81 -40.27
C ILE A 14 2.64 -6.73 -39.29
N LEU A 15 2.81 -8.01 -39.66
CA LEU A 15 3.52 -8.98 -38.83
C LEU A 15 5.03 -8.69 -38.72
N ILE A 16 5.65 -8.12 -39.76
CA ILE A 16 7.05 -7.71 -39.74
C ILE A 16 7.25 -6.47 -38.84
N SER A 17 6.33 -5.50 -38.88
CA SER A 17 6.39 -4.31 -38.03
C SER A 17 6.26 -4.61 -36.53
N ILE A 18 5.55 -5.68 -36.14
CA ILE A 18 5.40 -6.09 -34.73
C ILE A 18 6.70 -6.70 -34.17
N ARG A 19 7.64 -7.14 -35.02
CA ARG A 19 8.86 -7.87 -34.60
C ARG A 19 10.13 -7.03 -34.54
N CYS A 20 10.09 -5.72 -34.83
CA CYS A 20 11.28 -4.86 -34.88
C CYS A 20 11.22 -3.69 -33.88
N THR A 21 11.37 -3.97 -32.59
CA THR A 21 11.99 -3.03 -31.64
C THR A 21 12.80 -3.78 -30.56
N PRO A 22 14.08 -4.13 -30.81
CA PRO A 22 15.03 -4.28 -29.72
C PRO A 22 15.48 -2.86 -29.33
N ALA A 23 14.94 -2.34 -28.22
CA ALA A 23 15.50 -1.16 -27.60
C ALA A 23 16.84 -1.55 -26.94
N PRO A 24 17.92 -0.76 -27.09
CA PRO A 24 19.20 -1.07 -26.48
C PRO A 24 19.08 -0.99 -24.95
N ASP A 25 19.42 -2.10 -24.31
CA ASP A 25 19.52 -2.24 -22.85
C ASP A 25 20.66 -1.35 -22.35
N THR A 26 20.37 -0.08 -22.12
CA THR A 26 21.23 0.75 -21.28
C THR A 26 21.03 0.26 -19.86
N GLU A 27 22.02 -0.46 -19.35
CA GLU A 27 22.16 -0.84 -17.94
C GLU A 27 22.23 0.43 -17.08
N THR A 28 21.08 1.05 -16.84
CA THR A 28 20.90 1.92 -15.68
C THR A 28 21.03 1.03 -14.44
N PRO A 29 21.91 1.34 -13.47
CA PRO A 29 21.93 0.64 -12.22
C PRO A 29 20.53 0.79 -11.63
N SER A 30 19.79 -0.31 -11.55
CA SER A 30 18.54 -0.38 -10.83
C SER A 30 18.86 -0.19 -9.36
N ILE A 31 19.07 1.07 -8.96
CA ILE A 31 18.85 1.51 -7.59
C ILE A 31 17.36 1.34 -7.41
N SER A 32 16.96 0.11 -7.05
CA SER A 32 15.63 -0.17 -6.54
C SER A 32 15.37 0.90 -5.48
N PRO A 33 14.37 1.78 -5.67
CA PRO A 33 14.13 2.85 -4.72
C PRO A 33 13.73 2.16 -3.42
N SER A 34 14.65 2.10 -2.46
CA SER A 34 14.35 1.65 -1.12
C SER A 34 13.20 2.51 -0.64
N CYS A 35 12.03 1.89 -0.52
CA CYS A 35 10.84 2.58 -0.07
C CYS A 35 11.11 3.00 1.38
N ALA A 36 11.40 4.28 1.61
CA ALA A 36 11.62 4.82 2.95
C ALA A 36 10.44 4.57 3.90
N SER A 37 9.24 4.32 3.35
CA SER A 37 8.03 3.97 4.11
C SER A 37 7.93 2.48 4.46
N CYS A 38 8.71 1.61 3.82
CA CYS A 38 8.56 0.17 3.89
C CYS A 38 9.62 -0.49 4.79
N GLY A 39 10.69 0.24 5.16
CA GLY A 39 11.72 -0.22 6.10
C GLY A 39 12.51 -1.47 5.69
N LEU A 40 12.17 -2.10 4.58
CA LEU A 40 12.72 -3.37 4.13
C LEU A 40 14.01 -3.11 3.34
N SER A 41 15.13 -3.04 4.07
CA SER A 41 16.45 -3.16 3.47
C SER A 41 16.58 -4.57 2.89
N GLN A 42 16.89 -4.68 1.59
CA GLN A 42 17.06 -5.94 0.87
C GLN A 42 17.81 -6.99 1.70
N THR A 43 17.08 -7.98 2.20
CA THR A 43 17.65 -9.23 2.69
C THR A 43 17.66 -10.18 1.50
N ASP A 44 18.84 -10.62 1.08
CA ASP A 44 19.03 -11.41 -0.13
C ASP A 44 18.56 -12.86 0.08
N GLY A 45 17.54 -13.30 -0.68
CA GLY A 45 17.35 -14.71 -1.02
C GLY A 45 16.00 -15.36 -0.66
N ALA A 46 15.34 -14.97 0.44
CA ALA A 46 14.03 -15.54 0.86
C ALA A 46 12.81 -14.72 0.38
N THR A 47 13.07 -13.73 -0.48
CA THR A 47 12.42 -12.41 -0.40
C THR A 47 11.44 -12.13 -1.53
N ARG A 48 11.36 -13.00 -2.54
CA ARG A 48 10.46 -12.78 -3.69
C ARG A 48 8.98 -12.82 -3.29
N VAL A 49 8.57 -13.82 -2.51
CA VAL A 49 7.19 -13.91 -1.99
C VAL A 49 6.87 -12.75 -1.05
N ASP A 50 7.85 -12.30 -0.26
CA ASP A 50 7.70 -11.15 0.63
C ASP A 50 7.54 -9.82 -0.14
N VAL A 51 8.25 -9.67 -1.26
CA VAL A 51 8.11 -8.50 -2.14
C VAL A 51 6.76 -8.48 -2.85
N ASP A 52 6.29 -9.62 -3.38
CA ASP A 52 4.98 -9.73 -4.03
C ASP A 52 3.84 -9.49 -3.03
N LEU A 53 3.95 -10.03 -1.81
CA LEU A 53 3.02 -9.77 -0.72
C LEU A 53 3.03 -8.28 -0.33
N LEU A 54 4.21 -7.69 -0.18
CA LEU A 54 4.36 -6.28 0.15
C LEU A 54 3.74 -5.38 -0.92
N GLU A 55 3.92 -5.72 -2.20
CA GLU A 55 3.29 -4.99 -3.30
C GLU A 55 1.77 -5.16 -3.30
N ALA A 56 1.26 -6.37 -3.05
CA ALA A 56 -0.17 -6.63 -2.91
C ALA A 56 -0.77 -5.83 -1.74
N VAL A 57 -0.10 -5.79 -0.59
CA VAL A 57 -0.53 -5.01 0.58
C VAL A 57 -0.52 -3.52 0.27
N LYS A 58 0.50 -2.99 -0.42
CA LYS A 58 0.53 -1.58 -0.85
C LYS A 58 -0.66 -1.25 -1.74
N ARG A 59 -0.94 -2.08 -2.75
CA ARG A 59 -2.10 -1.89 -3.64
C ARG A 59 -3.42 -2.00 -2.87
N HIS A 60 -3.50 -2.92 -1.92
CA HIS A 60 -4.66 -3.06 -1.04
C HIS A 60 -4.89 -1.80 -0.20
N ILE A 61 -3.85 -1.26 0.45
CA ILE A 61 -3.92 -0.02 1.22
C ILE A 61 -4.40 1.14 0.34
N LEU A 62 -3.81 1.33 -0.84
CA LEU A 62 -4.23 2.38 -1.78
C LEU A 62 -5.70 2.23 -2.19
N SER A 63 -6.13 1.01 -2.47
CA SER A 63 -7.54 0.71 -2.79
C SER A 63 -8.48 1.05 -1.62
N ARG A 64 -8.14 0.68 -0.39
CA ARG A 64 -8.94 1.01 0.81
C ARG A 64 -8.99 2.51 1.09
N LEU A 65 -7.92 3.23 0.75
CA LEU A 65 -7.85 4.69 0.83
C LEU A 65 -8.47 5.39 -0.40
N GLN A 66 -9.01 4.64 -1.36
CA GLN A 66 -9.57 5.16 -2.62
C GLN A 66 -8.58 6.02 -3.42
N MET A 67 -7.30 5.67 -3.34
CA MET A 67 -6.23 6.35 -4.06
C MET A 67 -5.73 5.49 -5.22
N ARG A 68 -5.40 6.13 -6.34
CA ARG A 68 -4.79 5.48 -7.50
C ARG A 68 -3.32 5.17 -7.26
N ASP A 69 -2.59 6.18 -6.79
CA ASP A 69 -1.15 6.13 -6.56
C ASP A 69 -0.79 6.77 -5.22
N ARG A 70 0.43 6.51 -4.76
CA ARG A 70 0.96 7.15 -3.54
C ARG A 70 1.05 8.67 -3.74
N PRO A 71 0.52 9.48 -2.80
CA PRO A 71 0.64 10.93 -2.88
C PRO A 71 2.10 11.40 -2.87
N ASN A 72 2.44 12.31 -3.77
CA ASN A 72 3.76 12.93 -3.82
C ASN A 72 3.84 14.10 -2.83
N ILE A 73 4.75 14.04 -1.87
CA ILE A 73 4.95 15.09 -0.86
C ILE A 73 6.19 15.89 -1.25
N THR A 74 5.99 17.05 -1.86
CA THR A 74 7.08 17.95 -2.29
C THR A 74 7.60 18.80 -1.13
N HIS A 75 6.69 19.36 -0.32
CA HIS A 75 7.01 20.19 0.84
C HIS A 75 6.23 19.70 2.06
N PRO A 76 6.85 18.93 2.97
CA PRO A 76 6.18 18.46 4.16
C PRO A 76 5.88 19.64 5.10
N ILE A 77 4.73 19.56 5.77
CA ILE A 77 4.37 20.50 6.83
C ILE A 77 5.42 20.38 7.95
N PRO A 78 5.88 21.50 8.54
CA PRO A 78 6.77 21.44 9.70
C PRO A 78 6.20 20.52 10.78
N LYS A 79 7.01 19.56 11.27
CA LYS A 79 6.56 18.51 12.20
C LYS A 79 5.84 19.09 13.42
N ALA A 80 6.35 20.19 13.98
CA ALA A 80 5.76 20.86 15.14
C ALA A 80 4.33 21.38 14.85
N ALA A 81 4.10 21.95 13.68
CA ALA A 81 2.78 22.43 13.25
C ALA A 81 1.81 21.27 13.05
N MET A 82 2.26 20.20 12.40
CA MET A 82 1.47 18.98 12.20
C MET A 82 1.07 18.34 13.53
N VAL A 83 2.01 18.12 14.44
CA VAL A 83 1.76 17.53 15.77
C VAL A 83 0.79 18.39 16.57
N THR A 84 0.96 19.71 16.54
CA THR A 84 0.08 20.64 17.26
C THR A 84 -1.34 20.59 16.70
N ALA A 85 -1.50 20.57 15.37
CA ALA A 85 -2.79 20.45 14.72
C ALA A 85 -3.47 19.12 15.08
N LEU A 86 -2.75 17.99 14.96
CA LEU A 86 -3.28 16.66 15.30
C LEU A 86 -3.72 16.55 16.77
N LYS A 87 -2.93 17.10 17.69
CA LYS A 87 -3.27 17.16 19.12
C LYS A 87 -4.52 18.00 19.37
N LYS A 88 -4.65 19.17 18.74
CA LYS A 88 -5.81 20.06 18.90
C LYS A 88 -7.10 19.50 18.29
N LEU A 89 -6.98 18.78 17.19
CA LEU A 89 -8.11 18.16 16.50
C LEU A 89 -8.55 16.84 17.13
N HIS A 90 -7.86 16.36 18.18
CA HIS A 90 -8.02 15.01 18.73
C HIS A 90 -7.89 13.89 17.67
N ALA A 91 -7.19 14.16 16.57
CA ALA A 91 -6.96 13.25 15.45
C ALA A 91 -5.61 12.51 15.55
N GLY A 92 -4.79 12.85 16.55
CA GLY A 92 -3.51 12.21 16.82
C GLY A 92 -3.04 12.48 18.25
N LYS A 93 -2.68 11.44 19.00
CA LYS A 93 -2.01 11.54 20.30
C LYS A 93 -0.52 11.35 20.11
N VAL A 94 0.28 12.34 20.50
CA VAL A 94 1.74 12.28 20.34
C VAL A 94 2.36 11.80 21.64
N ARG A 95 3.13 10.71 21.55
CA ARG A 95 3.91 10.13 22.64
C ARG A 95 5.22 10.90 22.85
N GLU A 96 5.88 10.66 23.98
CA GLU A 96 7.18 11.25 24.30
C GLU A 96 8.31 10.81 23.34
N ASP A 97 8.17 9.64 22.71
CA ASP A 97 9.08 9.12 21.69
C ASP A 97 8.89 9.76 20.29
N GLY A 98 7.97 10.72 20.17
CA GLY A 98 7.66 11.41 18.92
C GLY A 98 6.78 10.63 17.95
N ARG A 99 6.25 9.45 18.33
CA ARG A 99 5.27 8.70 17.54
C ARG A 99 3.87 9.26 17.73
N VAL A 100 3.08 9.24 16.66
CA VAL A 100 1.67 9.66 16.68
C VAL A 100 0.79 8.42 16.68
N GLU A 101 -0.03 8.29 17.72
CA GLU A 101 -1.10 7.29 17.84
C GLU A 101 -2.42 7.91 17.35
N ILE A 102 -3.31 7.11 16.76
CA ILE A 102 -4.63 7.56 16.30
C ILE A 102 -5.63 7.31 17.43
N PRO A 103 -6.22 8.36 18.04
CA PRO A 103 -7.27 8.20 19.04
C PRO A 103 -8.51 7.57 18.40
N ASN A 104 -9.16 6.64 19.09
CA ASN A 104 -10.37 5.94 18.62
C ASN A 104 -10.18 5.23 17.27
N LEU A 105 -9.05 4.55 17.09
CA LEU A 105 -8.90 3.64 15.96
C LEU A 105 -10.01 2.57 16.08
N ASP A 106 -10.88 2.43 15.07
CA ASP A 106 -12.05 1.54 15.11
C ASP A 106 -11.71 0.08 15.50
N GLY A 107 -10.46 -0.35 15.30
CA GLY A 107 -9.96 -1.64 15.77
C GLY A 107 -9.77 -1.77 17.29
N HIS A 108 -9.58 -0.68 18.03
CA HIS A 108 -9.58 -0.68 19.51
C HIS A 108 -10.99 -0.75 20.10
N ALA A 109 -11.98 -0.20 19.40
CA ALA A 109 -13.39 -0.35 19.80
C ALA A 109 -13.88 -1.79 19.56
N ALA A 110 -13.44 -2.42 18.47
CA ALA A 110 -13.68 -3.85 18.22
C ALA A 110 -13.10 -4.73 19.33
N SER A 111 -11.87 -4.47 19.78
CA SER A 111 -11.29 -5.23 20.91
C SER A 111 -12.02 -5.02 22.24
N MET A 112 -12.69 -3.88 22.43
CA MET A 112 -13.50 -3.65 23.64
C MET A 112 -14.82 -4.41 23.58
N ASN A 113 -15.45 -4.47 22.41
CA ASN A 113 -16.65 -5.28 22.19
C ASN A 113 -16.38 -6.78 22.30
N GLU A 114 -15.24 -7.27 21.79
CA GLU A 114 -14.84 -8.69 21.96
C GLU A 114 -14.74 -9.06 23.45
N VAL A 115 -14.19 -8.17 24.29
CA VAL A 115 -14.09 -8.41 25.74
C VAL A 115 -15.47 -8.41 26.40
N GLU A 116 -16.40 -7.54 26.00
CA GLU A 116 -17.77 -7.57 26.53
C GLU A 116 -18.54 -8.83 26.11
N GLU A 117 -18.36 -9.31 24.87
CA GLU A 117 -18.96 -10.55 24.37
C GLU A 117 -18.47 -11.79 25.13
N GLU A 118 -17.23 -11.79 25.61
CA GLU A 118 -16.66 -12.85 26.44
C GLU A 118 -17.06 -12.77 27.93
N THR A 119 -17.63 -11.66 28.38
CA THR A 119 -18.02 -11.47 29.79
C THR A 119 -19.51 -11.75 30.00
N SER A 120 -19.83 -12.80 30.75
CA SER A 120 -21.20 -13.05 31.22
C SER A 120 -21.39 -12.55 32.65
N GLU A 121 -22.41 -11.72 32.87
CA GLU A 121 -22.85 -11.33 34.21
C GLU A 121 -23.82 -12.38 34.78
N ILE A 122 -23.52 -12.91 35.97
CA ILE A 122 -24.34 -13.92 36.64
C ILE A 122 -25.01 -13.27 37.86
N ILE A 123 -26.33 -13.29 37.89
CA ILE A 123 -27.14 -12.80 39.02
C ILE A 123 -27.67 -14.02 39.78
N SER A 124 -27.13 -14.29 40.97
CA SER A 124 -27.59 -15.39 41.83
C SER A 124 -28.48 -14.87 42.95
N PHE A 125 -29.59 -15.56 43.18
CA PHE A 125 -30.50 -15.30 44.30
C PHE A 125 -30.26 -16.32 45.43
N ALA A 126 -30.54 -15.90 46.67
CA ALA A 126 -30.44 -16.77 47.83
C ALA A 126 -31.56 -17.83 47.84
N GLU A 127 -31.22 -19.05 48.24
CA GLU A 127 -32.17 -20.15 48.46
C GLU A 127 -32.89 -19.98 49.82
N THR A 128 -34.19 -20.25 49.86
CA THR A 128 -35.07 -20.11 51.06
C THR A 128 -35.13 -21.36 51.90
#